data_AF-A0A931RU00-F1
#
_entry.id   AF-A0A931RU00-F1
#
_cell.length_a   1.000
_cell.length_b   1.000
_cell.length_c   1.000
_cell.angle_alpha   90.00
_cell.angle_beta   90.00
_cell.angle_gamma   90.00
#
_symmetry.space_group_name_H-M   'P 1'
#
loop_
_entity.id
_entity.type
_entity.pdbx_description
1 polymer ?
#
loop_
_entity_poly.entity_id
_entity_poly.type
_entity_poly.pdbx_seq_one_letter_code
_entity_poly.pdbx_strand_id
1 'polypeptide(L)'
;MATKLAESTYSADLVKKYKSKKSAGWEDVGQLCFELLKKDPNFTGRSVKNAIQVAKARAANFDIPEEWFTDPIKFRAKGWDERVAMVKSLYSIMTPDQVMIALEHQFEVEQRYVVEAHGKEVDDLAKRIQVEIEARTRLGN
;
A
#
# COMPACT_ATOMS: atom_id res chain seq x y z
N MET A 1 8.99 20.62 -10.64
CA MET A 1 9.02 21.13 -9.26
C MET A 1 8.80 19.95 -8.32
N ALA A 2 9.76 19.64 -7.44
CA ALA A 2 9.58 18.58 -6.46
C ALA A 2 8.52 19.01 -5.45
N THR A 3 7.32 18.44 -5.56
CA THR A 3 6.21 18.66 -4.62
C THR A 3 6.70 18.20 -3.25
N LYS A 4 6.79 19.13 -2.28
CA LYS A 4 7.03 18.79 -0.87
C LYS A 4 5.82 17.99 -0.37
N LEU A 5 5.86 16.67 -0.50
CA LEU A 5 4.91 15.75 0.14
C LEU A 5 5.25 15.56 1.63
N ALA A 6 5.86 16.57 2.27
CA ALA A 6 6.80 16.35 3.35
C ALA A 6 6.22 16.39 4.77
N GLU A 7 4.92 16.66 4.97
CA GLU A 7 4.38 16.72 6.35
C GLU A 7 3.01 16.07 6.55
N SER A 8 2.21 15.83 5.49
CA SER A 8 0.84 15.28 5.65
C SER A 8 0.66 13.81 5.24
N THR A 9 1.69 13.15 4.70
CA THR A 9 1.54 11.79 4.10
C THR A 9 2.45 10.73 4.73
N TYR A 10 3.39 11.15 5.56
CA TYR A 10 4.30 10.25 6.27
C TYR A 10 3.76 9.87 7.64
N SER A 11 4.00 8.63 8.09
CA SER A 11 3.83 8.30 9.50
C SER A 11 4.71 9.21 10.37
N ALA A 12 4.34 9.41 11.64
CA ALA A 12 5.16 10.19 12.57
C ALA A 12 6.61 9.66 12.65
N ASP A 13 6.79 8.34 12.46
CA ASP A 13 8.09 7.68 12.45
C ASP A 13 8.92 8.05 11.21
N LEU A 14 8.34 8.03 10.01
CA LEU A 14 9.05 8.50 8.80
C LEU A 14 9.32 10.00 8.84
N VAL A 15 8.37 10.81 9.29
CA VAL A 15 8.59 12.27 9.44
C VAL A 15 9.78 12.51 10.35
N LYS A 16 9.84 11.82 11.50
CA LYS A 16 10.95 11.95 12.45
C LYS A 16 12.28 11.49 11.84
N LYS A 17 12.28 10.36 11.15
CA LYS A 17 13.49 9.74 10.60
C LYS A 17 14.07 10.48 9.40
N TYR A 18 13.21 11.04 8.55
CA TYR A 18 13.59 11.74 7.33
C TYR A 18 13.46 13.26 7.45
N LYS A 19 13.27 13.78 8.68
CA LYS A 19 13.08 15.21 8.99
C LYS A 19 14.15 16.14 8.40
N SER A 20 15.39 15.67 8.31
CA SER A 20 16.53 16.44 7.80
C SER A 20 16.73 16.31 6.29
N LYS A 21 16.06 15.35 5.63
CA LYS A 21 16.14 15.14 4.18
C LYS A 21 14.99 15.85 3.47
N LYS A 22 15.28 16.47 2.32
CA LYS A 22 14.28 17.12 1.47
C LYS A 22 13.34 16.11 0.78
N SER A 23 13.85 14.92 0.48
CA SER A 23 13.12 13.79 -0.13
C SER A 23 13.88 12.48 0.13
N ALA A 24 13.18 11.35 0.10
CA ALA A 24 13.80 10.03 0.19
C ALA A 24 14.56 9.65 -1.09
N GLY A 25 15.61 8.85 -0.94
CA GLY A 25 16.32 8.17 -2.02
C GLY A 25 15.92 6.70 -2.15
N TRP A 26 16.35 6.04 -3.23
CA TRP A 26 16.11 4.59 -3.40
C TRP A 26 16.84 3.73 -2.37
N GLU A 27 17.97 4.20 -1.84
CA GLU A 27 18.65 3.57 -0.71
C GLU A 27 17.78 3.57 0.55
N ASP A 28 17.08 4.68 0.81
CA ASP A 28 16.17 4.81 1.95
C ASP A 28 15.00 3.82 1.84
N VAL A 29 14.48 3.58 0.63
CA VAL A 29 13.46 2.55 0.36
C VAL A 29 13.99 1.15 0.72
N GLY A 30 15.20 0.81 0.27
CA GLY A 30 15.83 -0.48 0.59
C GLY A 30 16.04 -0.68 2.09
N GLN A 31 16.51 0.38 2.76
CA GLN A 31 16.70 0.37 4.21
C GLN A 31 15.38 0.18 4.97
N LEU A 32 14.31 0.86 4.53
CA LEU A 32 12.98 0.69 5.12
C LEU A 32 12.46 -0.75 4.95
N CYS A 33 12.60 -1.35 3.77
CA CYS A 33 12.22 -2.75 3.56
C CYS A 33 12.90 -3.70 4.56
N PHE A 34 14.21 -3.52 4.79
CA PHE A 34 14.97 -4.34 5.74
C PHE A 34 14.52 -4.13 7.18
N GLU A 35 14.19 -2.90 7.57
CA GLU A 35 13.68 -2.60 8.90
C GLU A 35 12.29 -3.16 9.16
N LEU A 36 11.39 -3.08 8.19
CA LEU A 36 10.05 -3.67 8.28
C LEU A 36 10.14 -5.19 8.42
N LEU A 37 11.03 -5.85 7.65
CA LEU A 37 11.31 -7.28 7.80
C LEU A 37 11.83 -7.64 9.21
N LYS A 38 12.66 -6.79 9.82
CA LYS A 38 13.12 -6.99 11.19
C LYS A 38 12.01 -6.83 12.24
N LYS A 39 11.04 -5.96 11.96
CA LYS A 39 9.88 -5.75 12.84
C LYS A 39 8.87 -6.90 12.72
N ASP A 40 8.66 -7.42 11.52
CA ASP A 40 7.83 -8.61 11.27
C ASP A 40 8.47 -9.50 10.19
N PRO A 41 8.92 -10.72 10.55
CA PRO A 41 9.44 -11.70 9.60
C PRO A 41 8.47 -12.09 8.48
N ASN A 42 7.16 -11.85 8.64
CA ASN A 42 6.16 -12.11 7.61
C ASN A 42 6.10 -11.01 6.53
N PHE A 43 6.72 -9.85 6.77
CA PHE A 43 6.85 -8.79 5.79
C PHE A 43 7.89 -9.17 4.72
N THR A 44 7.45 -9.95 3.73
CA THR A 44 8.32 -10.57 2.72
C THR A 44 8.31 -9.82 1.38
N GLY A 45 8.99 -10.36 0.37
CA GLY A 45 8.95 -9.82 -1.00
C GLY A 45 7.53 -9.69 -1.58
N ARG A 46 6.54 -10.46 -1.08
CA ARG A 46 5.13 -10.31 -1.46
C ARG A 46 4.57 -8.98 -0.95
N SER A 47 4.85 -8.62 0.29
CA SER A 47 4.44 -7.35 0.90
C SER A 47 5.05 -6.17 0.14
N VAL A 48 6.36 -6.24 -0.17
CA VAL A 48 7.05 -5.23 -0.98
C VAL A 48 6.43 -5.11 -2.38
N LYS A 49 6.14 -6.22 -3.05
CA LYS A 49 5.45 -6.22 -4.35
C LYS A 49 4.10 -5.51 -4.24
N ASN A 50 3.29 -5.84 -3.24
CA ASN A 50 1.97 -5.26 -3.04
C ASN A 50 2.04 -3.74 -2.85
N ALA A 51 2.95 -3.26 -2.00
CA ALA A 51 3.21 -1.84 -1.82
C ALA A 51 3.58 -1.14 -3.14
N ILE A 52 4.48 -1.73 -3.94
CA ILE A 52 4.87 -1.17 -5.24
C ILE A 52 3.70 -1.12 -6.22
N GLN A 53 2.82 -2.12 -6.22
CA GLN A 53 1.62 -2.09 -7.08
C GLN A 53 0.69 -0.93 -6.72
N VAL A 54 0.53 -0.65 -5.43
CA VAL A 54 -0.24 0.52 -4.97
C VAL A 54 0.41 1.82 -5.44
N ALA A 55 1.74 1.95 -5.30
CA ALA A 55 2.46 3.12 -5.80
C ALA A 55 2.33 3.30 -7.33
N LYS A 56 2.39 2.20 -8.10
CA LYS A 56 2.17 2.20 -9.55
C LYS A 56 0.75 2.61 -9.92
N ALA A 57 -0.26 2.11 -9.21
CA ALA A 57 -1.65 2.49 -9.45
C ALA A 57 -1.87 3.99 -9.23
N ARG A 58 -1.23 4.57 -8.21
CA ARG A 58 -1.23 6.02 -7.99
C ARG A 58 -0.52 6.77 -9.12
N ALA A 59 0.60 6.24 -9.61
CA ALA A 59 1.31 6.82 -10.75
C ALA A 59 0.47 6.81 -12.05
N ALA A 60 -0.41 5.81 -12.17
CA ALA A 60 -1.34 5.62 -13.28
C ALA A 60 -2.66 6.41 -13.13
N ASN A 61 -2.80 7.23 -12.08
CA ASN A 61 -4.03 8.00 -11.85
C ASN A 61 -4.00 9.31 -12.64
N PHE A 62 -4.32 9.24 -13.93
CA PHE A 62 -4.41 10.36 -14.85
C PHE A 62 -5.75 10.38 -15.58
N ASP A 63 -6.17 11.56 -16.00
CA ASP A 63 -7.30 11.73 -16.90
C ASP A 63 -6.85 11.55 -18.35
N ILE A 64 -7.68 10.89 -19.16
CA ILE A 64 -7.43 10.74 -20.59
C ILE A 64 -7.94 12.00 -21.30
N PRO A 65 -7.14 12.62 -22.20
CA PRO A 65 -7.57 13.82 -22.91
C PRO A 65 -8.85 13.60 -23.73
N GLU A 66 -9.80 14.52 -23.65
CA GLU A 66 -11.11 14.42 -24.32
C GLU A 66 -10.96 14.30 -25.84
N GLU A 67 -9.98 15.01 -26.42
CA GLU A 67 -9.73 15.02 -27.86
C GLU A 67 -9.35 13.64 -28.43
N TRP A 68 -8.89 12.71 -27.58
CA TRP A 68 -8.62 11.33 -28.01
C TRP A 68 -9.90 10.55 -28.33
N PHE A 69 -11.05 10.99 -27.78
CA PHE A 69 -12.36 10.39 -28.00
C PHE A 69 -13.14 11.07 -29.13
N THR A 70 -12.92 12.37 -29.34
CA THR A 70 -13.69 13.17 -30.33
C THR A 70 -13.03 13.24 -31.71
N ASP A 71 -11.70 13.10 -31.80
CA ASP A 71 -10.96 13.10 -33.07
C ASP A 71 -10.07 11.83 -33.21
N PRO A 72 -10.41 10.90 -34.11
CA PRO A 72 -9.62 9.69 -34.33
C PRO A 72 -8.15 9.95 -34.70
N ILE A 73 -7.84 11.08 -35.35
CA ILE A 73 -6.47 11.43 -35.76
C ILE A 73 -5.59 11.75 -34.54
N LYS A 74 -6.18 12.25 -33.46
CA LYS A 74 -5.46 12.60 -32.22
C LYS A 74 -4.94 11.39 -31.46
N PHE A 75 -5.61 10.23 -31.56
CA PHE A 75 -5.17 9.02 -30.85
C PHE A 75 -5.41 7.73 -31.63
N ARG A 76 -6.66 7.38 -31.94
CA ARG A 76 -7.04 6.04 -32.44
C ARG A 76 -6.35 5.65 -33.76
N ALA A 77 -6.18 6.58 -34.69
CA ALA A 77 -5.57 6.35 -36.01
C ALA A 77 -4.04 6.28 -35.99
N LYS A 78 -3.40 6.56 -34.83
CA LYS A 78 -1.95 6.51 -34.66
C LYS A 78 -1.43 5.08 -34.54
N GLY A 79 -0.14 4.90 -34.84
CA GLY A 79 0.55 3.62 -34.70
C GLY A 79 0.54 3.11 -33.25
N TRP A 80 0.71 1.79 -33.08
CA TRP A 80 0.69 1.15 -31.75
C TRP A 80 1.73 1.76 -30.80
N ASP A 81 2.99 1.85 -31.23
CA ASP A 81 4.08 2.36 -30.39
C ASP A 81 3.89 3.83 -30.02
N GLU A 82 3.34 4.63 -30.94
CA GLU A 82 2.99 6.02 -30.68
C GLU A 82 1.91 6.12 -29.60
N ARG A 83 0.82 5.33 -29.72
CA ARG A 83 -0.24 5.29 -28.70
C ARG A 83 0.29 4.86 -27.33
N VAL A 84 1.19 3.87 -27.28
CA VAL A 84 1.84 3.44 -26.04
C VAL A 84 2.67 4.57 -25.43
N ALA A 85 3.45 5.29 -26.24
CA ALA A 85 4.24 6.43 -25.77
C ALA A 85 3.36 7.57 -25.23
N MET A 86 2.25 7.88 -25.93
CA MET A 86 1.28 8.87 -25.49
C MET A 86 0.68 8.51 -24.13
N VAL A 87 0.19 7.27 -23.95
CA VAL A 87 -0.34 6.81 -22.66
C VAL A 87 0.74 6.84 -21.57
N LYS A 88 1.97 6.41 -21.87
CA LYS A 88 3.09 6.47 -20.91
C LYS A 88 3.41 7.90 -20.47
N SER A 89 3.23 8.89 -21.35
CA SER A 89 3.48 10.29 -21.00
C SER A 89 2.47 10.87 -20.00
N LEU A 90 1.29 10.23 -19.85
CA LEU A 90 0.30 10.61 -18.85
C LEU A 90 0.64 10.10 -17.44
N TYR A 91 1.52 9.10 -17.31
CA TYR A 91 1.95 8.61 -16.01
C TYR A 91 2.76 9.68 -15.28
N SER A 92 2.47 9.84 -13.99
CA SER A 92 3.37 10.59 -13.12
C SER A 92 4.61 9.76 -12.79
N ILE A 93 5.74 10.44 -12.58
CA ILE A 93 6.99 9.78 -12.17
C ILE A 93 6.81 9.27 -10.74
N MET A 94 6.94 7.95 -10.56
CA MET A 94 6.94 7.33 -9.25
C MET A 94 8.17 7.75 -8.45
N THR A 95 7.97 8.31 -7.26
CA THR A 95 9.06 8.80 -6.40
C THR A 95 9.38 7.80 -5.27
N PRO A 96 10.60 7.82 -4.71
CA PRO A 96 10.94 7.02 -3.53
C PRO A 96 10.00 7.30 -2.35
N ASP A 97 9.61 8.56 -2.14
CA ASP A 97 8.68 8.98 -1.09
C ASP A 97 7.35 8.21 -1.18
N GLN A 98 6.77 8.13 -2.39
CA GLN A 98 5.51 7.41 -2.63
C GLN A 98 5.64 5.91 -2.33
N VAL A 99 6.80 5.32 -2.62
CA VAL A 99 7.07 3.90 -2.35
C VAL A 99 7.21 3.65 -0.85
N MET A 100 7.91 4.52 -0.11
CA MET A 100 8.03 4.38 1.35
C MET A 100 6.65 4.46 2.05
N ILE A 101 5.81 5.41 1.65
CA ILE A 101 4.44 5.53 2.16
C ILE A 101 3.64 4.25 1.88
N ALA A 102 3.77 3.70 0.67
CA ALA A 102 3.08 2.47 0.31
C ALA A 102 3.59 1.26 1.11
N LEU A 103 4.89 1.19 1.42
CA LEU A 103 5.48 0.13 2.24
C LEU A 103 4.96 0.17 3.67
N GLU A 104 4.92 1.34 4.30
CA GLU A 104 4.35 1.49 5.64
C GLU A 104 2.87 1.10 5.69
N HIS A 105 2.09 1.62 4.76
CA HIS A 105 0.67 1.28 4.70
C HIS A 105 0.46 -0.23 4.53
N GLN A 106 1.25 -0.88 3.69
CA GLN A 106 1.18 -2.33 3.52
C GLN A 106 1.54 -3.07 4.82
N PHE A 107 2.57 -2.60 5.54
CA PHE A 107 2.96 -3.16 6.82
C PHE A 107 1.84 -3.02 7.87
N GLU A 108 1.22 -1.85 8.00
CA GLU A 108 0.10 -1.60 8.91
C GLU A 108 -1.13 -2.47 8.57
N VAL A 109 -1.41 -2.66 7.28
CA VAL A 109 -2.49 -3.55 6.83
C VAL A 109 -2.21 -4.99 7.27
N GLU A 110 -0.99 -5.48 7.10
CA GLU A 110 -0.62 -6.84 7.52
C GLU A 110 -0.69 -7.02 9.04
N GLN A 111 -0.24 -6.03 9.82
CA GLN A 111 -0.38 -6.06 11.29
C GLN A 111 -1.84 -6.10 11.74
N ARG A 112 -2.71 -5.29 11.12
CA ARG A 112 -4.14 -5.27 11.44
C ARG A 112 -4.79 -6.63 11.19
N TYR A 113 -4.50 -7.26 10.05
CA TYR A 113 -5.07 -8.58 9.76
C TYR A 113 -4.63 -9.65 10.75
N VAL A 114 -3.39 -9.60 11.24
CA VAL A 114 -2.92 -10.54 12.28
C VAL A 114 -3.68 -10.32 13.59
N VAL A 115 -3.82 -9.07 14.03
CA VAL A 115 -4.54 -8.72 15.26
C VAL A 115 -6.03 -9.08 15.16
N GLU A 116 -6.68 -8.76 14.04
CA GLU A 116 -8.08 -9.08 13.78
C GLU A 116 -8.33 -10.59 13.73
N ALA A 117 -7.43 -11.35 13.10
CA ALA A 117 -7.52 -12.80 13.06
C ALA A 117 -7.41 -13.40 14.46
N HIS A 118 -6.44 -12.96 15.27
CA HIS A 118 -6.30 -13.42 16.66
C HIS A 118 -7.51 -13.03 17.53
N GLY A 119 -8.01 -11.80 17.41
CA GLY A 119 -9.21 -11.37 18.14
C GLY A 119 -10.42 -12.24 17.81
N LYS A 120 -10.63 -12.53 16.52
CA LYS A 120 -11.69 -13.43 16.07
C LYS A 120 -11.53 -14.85 16.62
N GLU A 121 -10.32 -15.39 16.66
CA GLU A 121 -10.06 -16.71 17.24
C GLU A 121 -10.41 -16.77 18.73
N VAL A 122 -10.06 -15.73 19.50
CA VAL A 122 -10.41 -15.61 20.92
C VAL A 122 -11.92 -15.51 21.11
N ASP A 123 -12.60 -14.69 20.32
CA ASP A 123 -14.06 -14.53 20.38
C ASP A 123 -14.79 -15.85 20.04
N ASP A 124 -14.31 -16.58 19.03
CA ASP A 124 -14.86 -17.87 18.65
C ASP A 124 -14.67 -18.93 19.74
N LEU A 125 -13.53 -18.92 20.44
CA LEU A 125 -13.29 -19.80 21.60
C LEU A 125 -14.19 -19.43 22.78
N ALA A 126 -14.31 -18.14 23.11
CA ALA A 126 -15.16 -17.67 24.20
C ALA A 126 -16.63 -18.10 24.01
N LYS A 127 -17.15 -17.97 22.78
CA LYS A 127 -18.50 -18.46 22.44
C LYS A 127 -18.65 -19.97 22.65
N ARG A 128 -17.66 -20.76 22.25
CA ARG A 128 -17.68 -22.22 22.46
C ARG A 128 -17.70 -22.58 23.94
N ILE A 129 -16.86 -21.93 24.75
CA ILE A 129 -16.82 -22.13 26.20
C ILE A 129 -18.16 -21.78 26.84
N GLN A 130 -18.78 -20.67 26.44
CA GLN A 130 -20.08 -20.27 26.96
C GLN A 130 -21.17 -21.31 26.67
N VAL A 131 -21.21 -21.82 25.43
CA VAL A 131 -22.14 -22.90 25.05
C VAL A 131 -21.91 -24.15 25.89
N GLU A 132 -20.66 -24.51 26.18
CA GLU A 132 -20.34 -25.66 27.02
C GLU A 132 -20.79 -25.46 28.48
N ILE A 133 -20.57 -24.27 29.06
CA ILE A 133 -21.03 -23.93 30.42
C ILE A 133 -22.56 -24.02 30.51
N GLU A 134 -23.27 -23.48 29.50
CA GLU A 134 -24.73 -23.56 29.44
C GLU A 134 -25.21 -25.01 29.33
N ALA A 135 -24.54 -25.83 28.52
CA ALA A 135 -24.84 -27.25 28.39
C ALA A 135 -24.63 -27.99 29.72
N ARG A 136 -23.50 -27.76 30.41
CA ARG A 136 -23.21 -28.36 31.73
C ARG A 136 -24.25 -27.97 32.78
N THR A 137 -24.59 -26.68 32.85
CA THR A 137 -25.63 -26.16 33.76
C THR A 137 -26.98 -26.86 33.52
N ARG A 138 -27.37 -27.10 32.25
CA ARG A 138 -28.63 -27.79 31.93
C ARG A 138 -28.62 -29.29 32.25
N LEU A 139 -27.45 -29.92 32.21
CA LEU A 139 -27.30 -31.35 32.52
C LEU A 139 -27.25 -31.63 34.03
N GLY A 140 -27.27 -30.61 34.88
CA GLY A 140 -27.41 -30.76 36.33
C GLY A 140 -26.15 -31.23 37.08
N ASN A 141 -24.97 -30.96 36.51
CA ASN A 141 -23.68 -31.06 37.22
C ASN A 141 -23.19 -29.68 37.67
#